data_AF-A0A7V9ZJ96-F1
#
_entry.id   AF-A0A7V9ZJ96-F1
#
_cell.length_a   1.000
_cell.length_b   1.000
_cell.length_c   1.000
_cell.angle_alpha   90.00
_cell.angle_beta   90.00
_cell.angle_gamma   90.00
#
_symmetry.space_group_name_H-M   'P 1'
#
loop_
_entity.id
_entity.type
_entity.pdbx_description
1 polymer ?
#
loop_
_entity_poly.entity_id
_entity_poly.type
_entity_poly.pdbx_seq_one_letter_code
_entity_poly.pdbx_strand_id
1 'polypeptide(L)' 'MLGRALLWVSEKQKIQELITEGRFTRPVVKRFVAGDDLESAIEAIKDLNSRGIGGILDLLGEGVADAAGAQA' A
#
# COMPACT_ATOMS: atom_id res chain seq x y z
N MET A 1 -3.63 -20.50 -14.32
CA MET A 1 -2.23 -20.80 -13.97
C MET A 1 -1.46 -19.55 -13.55
N LEU A 2 -1.48 -18.45 -14.32
CA LEU A 2 -0.79 -17.19 -13.97
C LEU A 2 -1.18 -16.61 -12.60
N GLY A 3 -2.48 -16.59 -12.26
CA GLY A 3 -2.94 -16.06 -10.96
C GLY A 3 -2.42 -16.81 -9.74
N ARG A 4 -2.29 -18.14 -9.81
CA ARG A 4 -1.69 -18.94 -8.72
C ARG A 4 -0.19 -18.69 -8.56
N ALA A 5 0.52 -18.48 -9.68
CA ALA A 5 1.94 -18.13 -9.64
C ALA A 5 2.15 -16.73 -9.04
N LEU A 6 1.30 -15.76 -9.40
CA LEU A 6 1.33 -14.42 -8.82
C LEU A 6 1.02 -14.42 -7.32
N LEU A 7 -0.01 -15.16 -6.89
CA LEU A 7 -0.35 -15.32 -5.47
C LEU A 7 0.79 -15.96 -4.67
N TRP A 8 1.38 -17.03 -5.21
CA TRP A 8 2.51 -17.70 -4.55
C TRP A 8 3.76 -16.80 -4.43
N VAL A 9 3.95 -15.88 -5.37
CA VAL A 9 5.02 -14.88 -5.32
C VAL A 9 4.69 -13.79 -4.30
N SER A 10 3.45 -13.32 -4.22
CA SER A 10 3.04 -12.27 -3.26
C SER A 10 3.07 -12.75 -1.80
N GLU A 11 2.84 -14.04 -1.54
CA GLU A 11 2.92 -14.63 -0.19
C GLU A 11 4.36 -14.72 0.37
N LYS A 12 5.39 -14.42 -0.43
CA LYS A 12 6.80 -14.49 0.01
C LYS A 12 7.22 -13.17 0.64
N GLN A 13 7.36 -13.16 1.96
CA GLN A 13 7.80 -11.99 2.75
C GLN A 13 9.12 -11.37 2.26
N LYS A 14 10.09 -12.18 1.81
CA LYS A 14 11.35 -11.69 1.22
C LYS A 14 11.17 -10.91 -0.09
N ILE A 15 10.15 -11.26 -0.88
CA ILE A 15 9.83 -10.56 -2.13
C ILE A 15 9.11 -9.25 -1.81
N GLN A 16 8.19 -9.28 -0.84
CA GLN A 16 7.56 -8.08 -0.31
C GLN A 16 8.61 -7.07 0.17
N GLU A 17 9.49 -7.47 1.09
CA GLU A 17 10.60 -6.66 1.61
C GLU A 17 11.47 -6.09 0.49
N LEU A 18 11.85 -6.91 -0.49
CA LEU A 18 12.69 -6.46 -1.62
C LEU A 18 11.98 -5.43 -2.52
N ILE A 19 10.66 -5.49 -2.64
CA ILE A 19 9.85 -4.54 -3.41
C ILE A 19 9.59 -3.25 -2.62
N THR A 20 9.30 -3.32 -1.32
CA THR A 20 9.08 -2.14 -0.47
C THR A 20 10.39 -1.39 -0.16
N GLU A 21 11.50 -2.11 0.05
CA GLU A 21 12.82 -1.53 0.35
C GLU A 21 13.64 -1.20 -0.91
N GLY A 22 13.30 -1.79 -2.05
CA GLY A 22 13.99 -1.60 -3.31
C GLY A 22 13.96 -0.16 -3.79
N ARG A 23 15.13 0.51 -3.88
CA ARG A 23 15.25 1.89 -4.37
C ARG A 23 14.66 2.11 -5.77
N PHE A 24 14.61 1.07 -6.60
CA PHE A 24 14.07 1.13 -7.97
C PHE A 24 12.58 0.84 -8.07
N THR A 25 11.99 0.12 -7.11
CA THR A 25 10.57 -0.25 -7.07
C THR A 25 9.75 0.76 -6.26
N ARG A 26 10.36 1.44 -5.30
CA ARG A 26 9.74 2.48 -4.47
C ARG A 26 9.00 3.58 -5.25
N PRO A 27 9.50 4.11 -6.39
CA PRO A 27 8.77 5.10 -7.18
C PRO A 27 7.47 4.55 -7.80
N VAL A 28 7.46 3.27 -8.17
CA VAL A 28 6.27 2.62 -8.73
C VAL A 28 5.23 2.39 -7.64
N VAL A 29 5.64 1.94 -6.45
CA VAL A 29 4.73 1.79 -5.31
C VAL A 29 4.14 3.15 -4.90
N LYS A 30 4.97 4.19 -4.78
CA LYS A 30 4.54 5.56 -4.45
C LYS A 30 3.59 6.19 -5.47
N ARG A 31 3.50 5.64 -6.69
CA ARG A 31 2.53 6.06 -7.70
C ARG A 31 1.11 5.65 -7.34
N PHE A 32 0.95 4.51 -6.66
CA PHE A 32 -0.34 3.87 -6.38
C PHE A 32 -0.72 3.88 -4.89
N VAL A 33 0.26 3.96 -3.99
CA VAL A 33 0.07 3.98 -2.54
C VAL A 33 0.79 5.21 -1.98
N ALA A 34 0.10 5.98 -1.14
CA ALA A 34 0.67 7.20 -0.56
C ALA A 34 1.85 6.92 0.39
N GLY A 35 1.78 5.81 1.12
CA GLY A 35 2.79 5.33 2.06
C GLY A 35 2.22 4.21 2.93
N ASP A 36 2.99 3.77 3.91
CA ASP A 36 2.65 2.76 4.92
C ASP A 36 2.27 3.37 6.29
N ASP A 37 2.33 4.70 6.40
CA ASP A 37 1.92 5.46 7.58
C ASP A 37 0.87 6.54 7.26
N LEU A 38 0.21 7.02 8.31
CA LEU A 38 -0.86 8.01 8.22
C LEU A 38 -0.31 9.37 7.74
N GLU A 39 0.87 9.75 8.19
CA GLU A 39 1.53 11.00 7.86
C GLU A 39 1.75 11.12 6.34
N SER A 40 2.25 10.06 5.70
CA SER A 40 2.46 9.97 4.26
C SER A 40 1.14 10.10 3.49
N ALA A 41 0.06 9.49 4.00
CA ALA A 41 -1.27 9.61 3.42
C ALA A 41 -1.81 11.05 3.52
N ILE A 42 -1.60 11.72 4.66
CA ILE A 42 -1.99 13.11 4.88
C ILE A 42 -1.20 14.06 3.98
N GLU A 43 0.11 13.84 3.80
CA GLU A 43 0.92 14.65 2.89
C GLU A 43 0.47 14.51 1.44
N ALA A 44 0.18 13.28 1.00
CA ALA A 44 -0.29 13.03 -0.36
C ALA A 44 -1.64 13.71 -0.66
N ILE A 45 -2.61 13.66 0.27
CA ILE A 45 -3.90 14.31 0.07
C ILE A 45 -3.78 15.84 0.12
N LYS A 46 -2.91 16.41 0.96
CA LYS A 46 -2.61 17.85 0.98
C LYS A 46 -2.02 18.32 -0.34
N ASP A 47 -1.08 17.57 -0.92
CA ASP A 47 -0.51 17.86 -2.24
C ASP A 47 -1.60 17.83 -3.33
N LEU A 48 -2.49 16.83 -3.31
CA LEU A 48 -3.66 16.78 -4.21
C LEU A 48 -4.59 17.98 -4.03
N ASN A 49 -4.95 18.32 -2.79
CA ASN A 49 -5.85 19.41 -2.48
C ASN A 49 -5.27 20.78 -2.87
N SER A 50 -3.94 20.97 -2.74
CA SER A 50 -3.27 22.19 -3.20
C SER A 50 -3.40 22.43 -4.70
N ARG A 51 -3.68 21.37 -5.48
CA ARG A 51 -3.95 21.39 -6.92
C ARG A 51 -5.45 21.42 -7.25
N GLY A 52 -6.31 21.57 -6.26
CA GLY A 52 -7.77 21.53 -6.44
C GLY A 52 -8.35 20.13 -6.67
N ILE A 53 -7.58 19.08 -6.38
CA ILE A 53 -8.02 17.68 -6.53
C ILE A 53 -8.49 17.17 -5.17
N GLY A 54 -9.76 16.78 -5.06
CA GLY A 54 -10.29 16.08 -3.88
C GLY A 54 -9.73 14.66 -3.76
N GLY A 55 -9.80 14.07 -2.58
CA GLY A 55 -9.26 12.72 -2.35
C GLY A 55 -10.09 11.91 -1.35
N ILE A 56 -9.94 10.59 -1.43
CA ILE A 56 -10.45 9.62 -0.46
C ILE A 56 -9.22 8.90 0.09
N LEU A 57 -9.13 8.81 1.41
CA LEU A 57 -8.11 8.00 2.07
C LEU A 57 -8.67 6.60 2.29
N ASP A 58 -7.95 5.59 1.81
CA ASP A 58 -8.29 4.18 1.95
C ASP A 58 -7.17 3.48 2.73
N LEU A 59 -7.51 2.92 3.90
CA LEU A 59 -6.58 2.16 4.73
C LEU A 59 -6.50 0.73 4.21
N LEU A 60 -5.38 0.39 3.59
CA LEU A 60 -5.13 -0.96 3.11
C LEU A 60 -4.85 -1.91 4.29
N GLY A 61 -5.55 -3.04 4.32
CA GLY A 61 -5.35 -4.11 5.29
C GLY A 61 -5.48 -5.49 4.62
N GLU A 62 -4.88 -6.52 5.23
CA GLU A 62 -4.92 -7.88 4.71
C GLU A 62 -5.54 -8.83 5.72
N GLY A 63 -6.32 -9.81 5.23
CA GLY A 63 -6.56 -11.07 5.94
C GLY A 63 -7.18 -10.96 7.34
N VAL A 64 -8.10 -10.02 7.57
CA VAL A 64 -8.86 -9.92 8.84
C VAL A 64 -9.55 -11.26 9.14
N ALA A 65 -8.99 -12.03 10.08
CA ALA A 65 -9.39 -13.40 10.38
C ALA A 65 -10.25 -13.52 11.66
N ASP A 66 -10.29 -12.46 12.47
CA ASP A 66 -11.00 -12.43 13.73
C ASP A 66 -11.59 -11.03 14.01
N ALA A 67 -12.39 -10.95 15.08
CA ALA A 67 -13.06 -9.71 15.47
C ALA A 67 -12.10 -8.65 16.02
N ALA A 68 -10.92 -9.04 16.53
CA ALA A 68 -9.94 -8.08 17.03
C ALA A 68 -9.27 -7.34 15.87
N GLY A 69 -8.91 -8.06 14.79
CA GLY A 69 -8.38 -7.45 13.57
C GLY A 69 -9.35 -6.51 12.86
N ALA A 70 -10.66 -6.69 13.03
CA ALA A 70 -11.68 -5.79 12.48
C ALA A 70 -11.85 -4.48 13.25
N GLN A 71 -11.27 -4.38 14.45
CA GLN A 71 -11.31 -3.18 15.31
C GLN A 71 -10.05 -2.32 15.20
N ALA A 72 -9.05 -2.78 14.43
CA ALA A 72 -7.78 -2.11 14.21
C ALA A 72 -7.92 -0.85 13.34
#